data_AF-A0A7C2PW15-F1
#
_entry.id   AF-A0A7C2PW15-F1
#
_cell.length_a   1.000
_cell.length_b   1.000
_cell.length_c   1.000
_cell.angle_alpha   90.00
_cell.angle_beta   90.00
_cell.angle_gamma   90.00
#
_symmetry.space_group_name_H-M   'P 1'
#
loop_
_entity.id
_entity.type
_entity.pdbx_description
1 polymer ?
#
loop_
_entity_poly.entity_id
_entity_poly.type
_entity_poly.pdbx_seq_one_letter_code
_entity_poly.pdbx_strand_id
1 'polypeptide(L)'
;MATLALVVSVSLAALWVTGAWLLFTGLRPQRLGSTPFCRRCGYNLTGLSGSRCPECGADVTQPGAVLVGERVVRRGRVAVGLAALLLAMAGGTAIGIGAARGVDWYKLKPTFLVLVDLNSGQSSRAWRAFSELQRRYLAHTCPSTRIRNPSPGSRERQAARPVFASTHVSVRPL
;
A
#
# COMPACT_ATOMS: atom_id res chain seq x y z
N MET A 1 21.91 -6.18 2.94
CA MET A 1 20.48 -6.48 3.14
C MET A 1 19.56 -5.51 2.39
N ALA A 2 19.75 -4.18 2.47
CA ALA A 2 18.91 -3.21 1.76
C ALA A 2 18.91 -3.37 0.23
N THR A 3 20.06 -3.65 -0.38
CA THR A 3 20.19 -3.88 -1.84
C THR A 3 19.40 -5.10 -2.30
N LEU A 4 19.47 -6.22 -1.56
CA LEU A 4 18.70 -7.43 -1.85
C LEU A 4 17.19 -7.18 -1.75
N ALA A 5 16.74 -6.49 -0.71
CA ALA A 5 15.33 -6.15 -0.53
C ALA A 5 14.80 -5.28 -1.68
N LEU A 6 15.61 -4.32 -2.15
CA LEU A 6 15.25 -3.46 -3.29
C LEU A 6 15.16 -4.27 -4.58
N VAL A 7 16.14 -5.12 -4.89
CA VAL A 7 16.13 -5.98 -6.08
C VAL A 7 14.91 -6.91 -6.08
N VAL A 8 14.61 -7.54 -4.95
CA VAL A 8 13.43 -8.42 -4.83
C VAL A 8 12.13 -7.63 -5.03
N SER A 9 12.01 -6.45 -4.41
CA SER A 9 10.82 -5.61 -4.55
C SER A 9 10.60 -5.15 -5.99
N VAL A 10 11.67 -4.74 -6.68
CA VAL A 10 11.61 -4.35 -8.10
C VAL A 10 11.23 -5.55 -8.98
N SER A 11 11.79 -6.73 -8.70
CA SER A 11 11.47 -7.96 -9.44
C SER A 11 9.99 -8.36 -9.28
N LEU A 12 9.45 -8.28 -8.06
CA LEU A 12 8.03 -8.53 -7.79
C LEU A 12 7.12 -7.51 -8.47
N ALA A 13 7.50 -6.22 -8.45
CA ALA A 13 6.75 -5.18 -9.14
C ALA A 13 6.73 -5.41 -10.66
N ALA A 14 7.88 -5.76 -11.25
CA ALA A 14 7.98 -6.07 -12.68
C ALA A 14 7.14 -7.31 -13.04
N LEU A 15 7.15 -8.34 -12.19
CA LEU A 15 6.32 -9.54 -12.38
C LEU A 15 4.83 -9.21 -12.30
N TRP A 16 4.43 -8.35 -11.35
CA TRP A 16 3.05 -7.90 -11.20
C TRP A 16 2.56 -7.11 -12.41
N VAL A 17 3.36 -6.15 -12.89
CA VAL A 17 3.05 -5.35 -14.09
C VAL A 17 2.96 -6.23 -15.34
N THR A 18 3.91 -7.14 -15.52
CA THR A 18 3.90 -8.08 -16.66
C THR A 18 2.70 -9.02 -16.60
N GLY A 19 2.38 -9.55 -15.42
CA GLY A 19 1.23 -10.41 -15.18
C GLY A 19 -0.09 -9.69 -15.49
N ALA A 20 -0.25 -8.46 -14.99
CA ALA A 20 -1.41 -7.61 -15.29
C ALA A 20 -1.51 -7.34 -16.80
N TRP A 21 -0.42 -6.96 -17.45
CA TRP A 21 -0.40 -6.69 -18.89
C TRP A 21 -0.78 -7.94 -19.73
N LEU A 22 -0.25 -9.12 -19.40
CA LEU A 22 -0.64 -10.38 -20.04
C LEU A 22 -2.11 -10.72 -19.81
N LEU A 23 -2.63 -10.47 -18.61
CA LEU A 23 -4.03 -10.67 -18.29
C LEU A 23 -4.93 -9.75 -19.11
N PHE A 24 -4.65 -8.44 -19.12
CA PHE A 24 -5.43 -7.45 -19.88
C PHE A 24 -5.38 -7.71 -21.40
N THR A 25 -4.22 -8.06 -21.95
CA THR A 25 -4.09 -8.37 -23.38
C THR A 25 -4.67 -9.74 -23.74
N GLY A 26 -4.68 -10.70 -22.81
CA GLY A 26 -5.28 -12.02 -22.99
C GLY A 26 -6.81 -12.02 -22.88
N LEU A 27 -7.35 -11.13 -22.03
CA LEU A 27 -8.79 -10.95 -21.83
C LEU A 27 -9.44 -10.12 -22.94
N ARG A 28 -8.67 -9.30 -23.67
CA ARG A 28 -9.18 -8.58 -24.85
C ARG A 28 -9.49 -9.60 -25.96
N PRO A 29 -10.77 -9.83 -26.28
CA PRO A 29 -11.14 -10.76 -27.33
C PRO A 29 -10.58 -10.27 -28.66
N GLN A 30 -9.79 -11.10 -29.34
CA GLN A 30 -9.38 -10.85 -30.71
C GLN A 30 -10.26 -11.67 -31.64
N ARG A 31 -10.66 -11.07 -32.76
CA ARG A 31 -11.31 -11.79 -33.84
C ARG A 31 -10.23 -12.41 -34.71
N LEU A 32 -10.21 -13.74 -34.80
CA LEU A 32 -9.30 -14.49 -35.65
C LEU A 32 -10.12 -15.31 -36.65
N GLY A 33 -9.60 -15.48 -37.87
CA GLY A 33 -10.28 -16.19 -38.95
C GLY A 33 -11.02 -15.27 -39.94
N SER A 34 -11.50 -15.87 -41.03
CA SER A 34 -12.18 -15.20 -42.15
C SER A 34 -13.68 -15.48 -42.21
N THR A 35 -14.23 -16.22 -41.24
CA THR A 35 -15.66 -16.57 -41.17
C THR A 35 -16.50 -15.29 -41.00
N PRO A 36 -17.42 -14.98 -41.93
CA PRO A 36 -18.29 -13.82 -41.83
C PRO A 36 -19.47 -14.08 -40.89
N PHE A 37 -19.74 -13.15 -39.99
CA PHE A 37 -20.90 -13.18 -39.09
C PHE A 37 -21.76 -11.92 -39.27
N CYS A 38 -23.07 -12.03 -39.13
CA CYS A 38 -23.96 -10.88 -39.10
C CYS A 38 -23.67 -9.99 -37.88
N ARG A 39 -23.49 -8.67 -38.08
CA ARG A 39 -23.21 -7.73 -36.98
C ARG A 39 -24.34 -7.58 -35.97
N ARG A 40 -25.59 -7.76 -36.42
CA ARG A 40 -26.78 -7.53 -35.60
C ARG A 40 -27.10 -8.70 -34.67
N CYS A 41 -27.12 -9.94 -35.20
CA CYS A 41 -27.48 -11.13 -34.44
C CYS A 41 -26.33 -12.13 -34.22
N GLY A 42 -25.21 -12.01 -34.94
CA GLY A 42 -24.09 -12.94 -34.84
C GLY A 42 -24.23 -14.24 -35.66
N TYR A 43 -25.24 -14.35 -36.54
CA TYR A 43 -25.42 -15.52 -37.40
C TYR A 43 -24.25 -15.73 -38.37
N ASN A 44 -23.82 -16.98 -38.57
CA ASN A 44 -22.72 -17.33 -39.49
C ASN A 44 -23.19 -17.22 -40.94
N LEU A 45 -22.60 -16.30 -41.71
CA LEU A 45 -22.93 -16.04 -43.12
C LEU A 45 -22.12 -16.89 -44.09
N THR A 46 -21.31 -17.84 -43.60
CA THR A 46 -20.52 -18.74 -44.45
C THR A 46 -21.44 -19.53 -45.38
N GLY A 47 -21.23 -19.41 -46.69
CA GLY A 47 -22.02 -20.09 -47.72
C GLY A 47 -23.36 -19.44 -48.06
N LEU A 48 -23.71 -18.30 -47.47
CA LEU A 48 -24.94 -17.57 -47.80
C LEU A 48 -24.73 -16.68 -49.03
N SER A 49 -25.55 -16.85 -50.06
CA SER A 49 -25.54 -16.02 -51.28
C SER A 49 -26.56 -14.87 -51.27
N GLY A 50 -27.47 -14.84 -50.29
CA GLY A 50 -28.51 -13.81 -50.18
C GLY A 50 -28.03 -12.48 -49.61
N SER A 51 -28.74 -11.40 -49.93
CA SER A 51 -28.47 -10.03 -49.43
C SER A 51 -29.06 -9.74 -48.04
N ARG A 52 -29.86 -10.65 -47.48
CA ARG A 52 -30.45 -10.51 -46.14
C ARG A 52 -30.09 -11.66 -45.23
N CYS A 53 -29.87 -11.35 -43.96
CA CYS A 53 -29.67 -12.35 -42.92
C CYS A 53 -30.97 -13.15 -42.70
N PRO A 54 -30.94 -14.49 -42.71
CA PRO A 54 -32.14 -15.31 -42.53
C PRO A 54 -32.73 -15.21 -41.12
N GLU A 55 -31.91 -14.88 -40.11
CA GLU A 55 -32.34 -14.76 -38.72
C GLU A 55 -33.01 -13.41 -38.41
N CYS A 56 -32.32 -12.30 -38.71
CA CYS A 56 -32.76 -10.97 -38.30
C CYS A 56 -33.27 -10.08 -39.45
N GLY A 57 -33.22 -10.57 -40.69
CA GLY A 57 -33.62 -9.83 -41.89
C GLY A 57 -32.71 -8.65 -42.25
N ALA A 58 -31.62 -8.41 -41.51
CA ALA A 58 -30.71 -7.30 -41.77
C ALA A 58 -30.03 -7.44 -43.13
N ASP A 59 -29.87 -6.32 -43.84
CA ASP A 59 -29.14 -6.25 -45.12
C ASP A 59 -27.65 -6.45 -44.88
N VAL A 60 -27.09 -7.55 -45.38
CA VAL A 60 -25.68 -7.90 -45.20
C VAL A 60 -24.76 -7.20 -46.22
N THR A 61 -25.33 -6.54 -47.23
CA THR A 61 -24.56 -5.80 -48.24
C THR A 61 -24.09 -4.42 -47.75
N GLN A 62 -24.67 -3.92 -46.65
CA GLN A 62 -24.29 -2.64 -46.10
C GLN A 62 -22.88 -2.67 -45.51
N PRO A 63 -22.07 -1.62 -45.72
CA PRO A 63 -20.72 -1.54 -45.18
C PRO A 63 -20.75 -1.63 -43.65
N GLY A 64 -19.99 -2.60 -43.12
CA GLY A 64 -19.93 -2.86 -41.68
C GLY A 64 -21.07 -3.73 -41.13
N ALA A 65 -21.99 -4.26 -41.96
CA ALA A 65 -23.01 -5.22 -41.55
C ALA A 65 -22.45 -6.63 -41.27
N VAL A 66 -21.25 -6.93 -41.78
CA VAL A 66 -20.53 -8.19 -41.59
C VAL A 66 -19.36 -7.99 -40.63
N LEU A 67 -19.30 -8.80 -39.58
CA LEU A 67 -18.15 -8.95 -38.70
C LEU A 67 -17.33 -10.16 -39.14
N VAL A 68 -16.06 -9.97 -39.46
CA VAL A 68 -15.17 -11.07 -39.85
C VAL A 68 -14.43 -11.61 -38.63
N GLY A 69 -14.39 -12.93 -38.52
CA GLY A 69 -13.59 -13.67 -37.53
C GLY A 69 -14.35 -14.03 -36.26
N GLU A 70 -13.94 -15.16 -35.69
CA GLU A 70 -14.44 -15.72 -34.44
C GLU A 70 -13.79 -15.05 -33.24
N ARG A 71 -14.57 -14.86 -32.16
CA ARG A 71 -14.06 -14.35 -30.90
C ARG A 71 -13.23 -15.43 -30.22
N VAL A 72 -11.90 -15.34 -30.33
CA VAL A 72 -10.99 -16.27 -29.66
C VAL A 72 -10.35 -15.58 -28.46
N VAL A 73 -10.52 -16.17 -27.28
CA VAL A 73 -9.79 -15.78 -26.07
C VAL A 73 -8.48 -16.55 -25.98
N ARG A 74 -7.37 -15.85 -25.78
CA ARG A 74 -6.04 -16.48 -25.65
C ARG A 74 -5.87 -17.02 -24.22
N ARG A 75 -6.57 -18.11 -23.89
CA ARG A 75 -6.62 -18.71 -22.53
C ARG A 75 -5.23 -18.93 -21.92
N GLY A 76 -4.24 -19.32 -22.73
CA GLY A 76 -2.85 -19.47 -22.28
C GLY A 76 -2.25 -18.17 -21.72
N ARG A 77 -2.45 -17.02 -22.37
CA ARG A 77 -1.96 -15.72 -21.87
C ARG A 77 -2.64 -15.32 -20.56
N VAL A 78 -3.94 -15.60 -20.45
CA VAL A 78 -4.70 -15.35 -19.22
C VAL A 78 -4.16 -16.21 -18.07
N ALA A 79 -3.92 -17.50 -18.30
CA ALA A 79 -3.37 -18.41 -17.30
C ALA A 79 -1.97 -17.99 -16.83
N VAL A 80 -1.06 -17.65 -17.76
CA VAL A 80 0.29 -17.17 -17.42
C VAL A 80 0.24 -15.84 -16.66
N GLY A 81 -0.59 -14.89 -17.12
CA GLY A 81 -0.76 -13.60 -16.45
C GLY A 81 -1.30 -13.75 -15.02
N LEU A 82 -2.30 -14.62 -14.84
CA LEU A 82 -2.85 -14.92 -13.52
C LEU A 82 -1.82 -15.59 -12.60
N ALA A 83 -1.08 -16.57 -13.09
CA ALA A 83 -0.03 -17.23 -12.32
C ALA A 83 1.07 -16.24 -11.87
N ALA A 84 1.50 -15.35 -12.77
CA ALA A 84 2.47 -14.31 -12.45
C ALA A 84 1.96 -13.34 -11.37
N LEU A 85 0.69 -12.92 -11.44
CA LEU A 85 0.06 -12.06 -10.44
C LEU A 85 -0.03 -12.73 -9.05
N LEU A 86 -0.45 -14.00 -9.02
CA LEU A 86 -0.52 -14.76 -7.77
C LEU A 86 0.86 -14.93 -7.12
N LEU A 87 1.88 -15.22 -7.92
CA LEU A 87 3.26 -15.34 -7.44
C LEU A 87 3.79 -14.00 -6.90
N ALA A 88 3.54 -12.90 -7.62
CA ALA A 88 3.92 -11.56 -7.17
C ALA A 88 3.21 -11.18 -5.86
N MET A 89 1.91 -11.47 -5.74
CA MET A 89 1.12 -11.25 -4.52
C MET A 89 1.62 -12.07 -3.34
N ALA A 90 1.89 -13.36 -3.54
CA ALA A 90 2.41 -14.24 -2.50
C ALA A 90 3.79 -13.76 -2.00
N GLY A 91 4.71 -13.44 -2.91
CA GLY A 91 6.02 -12.89 -2.58
C GLY A 91 5.93 -11.54 -1.86
N GLY A 92 5.09 -10.62 -2.37
CA GLY A 92 4.86 -9.32 -1.74
C GLY A 92 4.27 -9.43 -0.34
N THR A 93 3.32 -10.35 -0.14
CA THR A 93 2.71 -10.60 1.17
C THR A 93 3.73 -11.15 2.18
N ALA A 94 4.58 -12.09 1.76
CA ALA A 94 5.62 -12.64 2.63
C ALA A 94 6.62 -11.55 3.10
N ILE A 95 7.06 -10.69 2.18
CA ILE A 95 7.95 -9.56 2.50
C ILE A 95 7.23 -8.54 3.39
N GLY A 96 5.98 -8.22 3.05
CA GLY A 96 5.15 -7.28 3.81
C GLY A 96 4.94 -7.72 5.26
N ILE A 97 4.65 -9.00 5.50
CA ILE A 97 4.54 -9.57 6.85
C ILE A 97 5.87 -9.47 7.60
N GLY A 98 6.99 -9.77 6.93
CA GLY A 98 8.32 -9.63 7.51
C GLY A 98 8.62 -8.20 7.96
N ALA A 99 8.36 -7.22 7.09
CA ALA A 99 8.52 -5.80 7.39
C ALA A 99 7.57 -5.33 8.51
N ALA A 100 6.31 -5.79 8.47
CA ALA A 100 5.28 -5.46 9.46
C ALA A 100 5.64 -5.96 10.87
N ARG A 101 6.35 -7.08 11.01
CA ARG A 101 6.78 -7.61 12.32
C ARG A 101 7.81 -6.70 13.02
N GLY A 102 8.58 -5.91 12.27
CA GLY A 102 9.55 -4.96 12.83
C GLY A 102 8.93 -3.62 13.27
N VAL A 103 7.70 -3.34 12.84
CA VAL A 103 7.00 -2.11 13.20
C VAL A 103 6.35 -2.27 14.57
N ASP A 104 6.71 -1.40 15.49
CA ASP A 104 6.02 -1.31 16.79
C ASP A 104 4.67 -0.60 16.61
N TRP A 105 3.67 -1.37 16.17
CA TRP A 105 2.28 -0.92 15.99
C TRP A 105 1.70 -0.28 17.25
N TYR A 106 2.28 -0.55 18.42
CA TYR A 106 1.83 0.02 19.69
C TYR A 106 2.04 1.54 19.73
N LYS A 107 3.09 2.06 19.10
CA LYS A 107 3.38 3.51 19.03
C LYS A 107 2.32 4.28 18.22
N LEU A 108 1.63 3.61 17.30
CA LEU A 108 0.58 4.19 16.46
C LEU A 108 -0.80 4.16 17.16
N LYS A 109 -0.96 3.45 18.28
CA LYS A 109 -2.24 3.41 18.99
C LYS A 109 -2.62 4.81 19.52
N PRO A 110 -3.86 5.27 19.35
CA PRO A 110 -4.31 6.52 19.97
C PRO A 110 -4.29 6.40 21.51
N THR A 111 -4.10 7.53 22.20
CA THR A 111 -3.86 7.58 23.66
C THR A 111 -4.95 6.89 24.47
N PHE A 112 -6.22 6.99 24.06
CA PHE A 112 -7.33 6.35 24.77
C PHE A 112 -7.22 4.81 24.75
N LEU A 113 -6.77 4.19 23.65
CA LEU A 113 -6.55 2.72 23.61
C LEU A 113 -5.38 2.30 24.49
N VAL A 114 -4.35 3.15 24.60
CA VAL A 114 -3.22 2.90 25.50
C VAL A 114 -3.66 2.96 26.97
N LEU A 115 -4.55 3.90 27.32
CA LEU A 115 -5.15 3.98 28.66
C LEU A 115 -6.03 2.76 28.98
N VAL A 116 -6.76 2.23 28.00
CA VAL A 116 -7.52 0.97 28.16
C VAL A 116 -6.57 -0.20 28.44
N ASP A 117 -5.45 -0.31 27.70
CA ASP A 117 -4.44 -1.35 27.91
C ASP A 117 -3.73 -1.22 29.28
N LEU A 118 -3.63 0.00 29.83
CA LEU A 118 -3.06 0.25 31.17
C LEU A 118 -3.90 -0.38 32.28
N ASN A 119 -5.23 -0.39 32.13
CA ASN A 119 -6.16 -0.99 33.08
C ASN A 119 -6.41 -2.49 32.81
N SER A 120 -5.66 -3.10 31.89
CA SER A 120 -5.80 -4.54 31.62
C SER A 120 -5.19 -5.37 32.75
N GLY A 121 -5.85 -6.46 33.17
CA GLY A 121 -5.33 -7.37 34.20
C GLY A 121 -4.06 -8.16 33.81
N GLN A 122 -3.50 -7.91 32.62
CA GLN A 122 -2.26 -8.51 32.14
C GLN A 122 -1.08 -7.55 32.37
N SER A 123 -0.18 -7.89 33.29
CA SER A 123 0.97 -7.06 33.68
C SER A 123 1.86 -6.64 32.50
N SER A 124 2.05 -7.51 31.50
CA SER A 124 2.87 -7.23 30.32
C SER A 124 2.28 -6.15 29.40
N ARG A 125 0.95 -6.09 29.26
CA ARG A 125 0.26 -5.05 28.49
C ARG A 125 0.26 -3.73 29.25
N ALA A 126 -0.02 -3.77 30.55
CA ALA A 126 0.01 -2.59 31.41
C ALA A 126 1.40 -1.91 31.40
N TRP A 127 2.48 -2.69 31.46
CA TRP A 127 3.85 -2.14 31.37
C TRP A 127 4.14 -1.45 30.03
N ARG A 128 3.73 -2.05 28.91
CA ARG A 128 3.87 -1.43 27.57
C ARG A 128 3.02 -0.16 27.43
N ALA A 129 1.82 -0.16 28.02
CA ALA A 129 0.97 1.03 28.06
C ALA A 129 1.62 2.17 28.85
N PHE A 130 2.15 1.85 30.03
CA PHE A 130 2.82 2.82 30.90
C PHE A 130 4.04 3.44 30.21
N SER A 131 4.92 2.61 29.62
CA SER A 131 6.14 3.10 28.95
C SER A 131 5.82 3.99 27.75
N GLU A 132 4.76 3.67 27.00
CA GLU A 132 4.29 4.48 25.88
C GLU A 132 3.67 5.81 26.35
N LEU A 133 2.88 5.82 27.43
CA LEU A 133 2.35 7.05 28.02
C LEU A 133 3.47 7.94 28.57
N GLN A 134 4.46 7.35 29.24
CA GLN A 134 5.63 8.07 29.72
C GLN A 134 6.43 8.69 28.55
N ARG A 135 6.63 7.94 27.47
CA ARG A 135 7.26 8.46 26.24
C ARG A 135 6.51 9.67 25.69
N ARG A 136 5.18 9.62 25.62
CA ARG A 136 4.33 10.74 25.16
C ARG A 136 4.38 11.93 26.12
N TYR A 137 4.29 11.68 27.42
CA TYR A 137 4.38 12.71 28.45
C TYR A 137 5.72 13.46 28.35
N LEU A 138 6.84 12.74 28.23
CA LEU A 138 8.15 13.35 28.05
C LEU A 138 8.26 14.13 26.72
N ALA A 139 7.65 13.64 25.64
CA ALA A 139 7.63 14.34 24.36
C ALA A 139 6.81 15.65 24.38
N HIS A 140 5.78 15.75 25.23
CA HIS A 140 4.99 16.98 25.39
C HIS A 140 5.55 17.92 26.47
N THR A 141 6.10 17.37 27.55
CA THR A 141 6.59 18.13 28.71
C THR A 141 7.99 18.68 28.49
N CYS A 142 8.69 18.18 27.48
CA CYS A 142 9.85 18.83 26.92
C CYS A 142 9.39 19.62 25.69
N PRO A 143 8.77 20.82 25.84
CA PRO A 143 8.86 21.76 24.76
C PRO A 143 10.35 21.84 24.48
N SER A 144 10.74 21.79 23.22
CA SER A 144 12.08 22.23 22.89
C SER A 144 12.18 23.63 23.46
N THR A 145 12.73 23.75 24.67
CA THR A 145 13.46 24.91 25.12
C THR A 145 14.42 25.01 23.97
N ARG A 146 14.07 25.87 23.00
CA ARG A 146 14.92 26.28 21.92
C ARG A 146 16.12 26.72 22.72
N ILE A 147 17.11 25.84 22.83
CA ILE A 147 18.41 26.17 23.34
C ILE A 147 18.86 27.14 22.25
N ARG A 148 18.43 28.40 22.40
CA ARG A 148 19.14 29.54 21.88
C ARG A 148 20.50 29.27 22.48
N ASN A 149 21.39 28.68 21.68
CA ASN A 149 22.81 28.73 21.99
C ASN A 149 23.02 30.19 22.39
N PRO A 150 23.38 30.46 23.66
CA PRO A 150 23.62 31.82 24.07
C PRO A 150 24.61 32.37 23.05
N SER A 151 24.26 33.50 22.41
CA SER A 151 25.21 34.10 21.48
C SER A 151 26.52 34.30 22.26
N PRO A 152 27.68 34.07 21.64
CA PRO A 152 28.96 34.05 22.35
C PRO A 152 29.27 35.34 23.15
N GLY A 153 28.51 36.43 22.95
CA GLY A 153 28.67 37.71 23.67
C GLY A 153 27.99 37.83 25.05
N SER A 154 27.24 36.83 25.56
CA SER A 154 26.56 36.98 26.87
C SER A 154 27.34 36.43 28.07
N ARG A 155 28.50 35.78 27.86
CA ARG A 155 29.32 35.21 28.96
C ARG A 155 30.05 36.27 29.78
N GLU A 156 30.29 37.45 29.21
CA GLU A 156 31.18 38.44 29.84
C GLU A 156 30.50 39.26 30.95
N ARG A 157 29.16 39.26 31.05
CA ARG A 157 28.44 40.03 32.09
C ARG A 157 28.07 39.24 33.34
N GLN A 158 28.22 37.91 33.36
CA GLN A 158 27.82 37.10 34.52
C GLN A 158 28.94 36.83 35.53
N ALA A 159 30.19 37.20 35.21
CA ALA A 159 31.33 37.03 36.14
C ALA A 159 31.36 38.05 37.30
N ALA A 160 30.45 39.03 37.37
CA ALA A 160 30.53 40.15 38.31
C ALA A 160 29.44 40.17 39.40
N ARG A 161 28.69 39.09 39.62
CA ARG A 161 27.70 39.03 40.72
C ARG A 161 28.20 38.15 41.87
N PRO A 162 28.59 38.73 43.03
CA PRO A 162 28.89 37.95 44.22
C PRO A 162 27.61 37.29 44.74
N VAL A 163 27.67 35.97 44.90
CA VAL A 163 26.64 35.16 45.55
C VAL A 163 26.71 35.46 47.05
N PHE A 164 25.84 36.35 47.52
CA PHE A 164 25.64 36.54 48.95
C PHE A 164 24.90 35.32 49.54
N ALA A 165 25.47 34.86 50.64
CA ALA A 165 25.09 33.70 51.42
C ALA A 165 23.77 33.86 52.20
N SER A 166 23.41 32.77 52.90
CA SER A 166 22.32 32.58 53.88
C SER A 166 20.98 32.15 53.26
N THR A 167 20.34 31.07 53.71
CA THR A 167 19.87 30.92 55.10
C THR A 167 19.68 29.45 55.49
N HIS A 168 20.08 29.13 56.73
CA HIS A 168 19.81 27.91 57.46
C HIS A 168 18.32 27.54 57.47
N VAL A 169 17.99 26.27 57.21
CA VAL A 169 16.68 25.68 57.54
C VAL A 169 16.87 24.72 58.71
N SER A 170 16.26 25.07 59.84
CA SER A 170 16.22 24.29 61.09
C SER A 170 15.11 23.23 60.99
N VAL A 171 15.47 21.96 61.17
CA VAL A 171 14.53 20.84 61.23
C VAL A 171 14.22 20.54 62.71
N ARG A 172 12.95 20.56 63.10
CA ARG A 172 12.47 20.02 64.39
C ARG A 172 11.94 18.59 64.19
N PRO A 173 12.34 17.61 65.01
CA PRO A 173 11.70 16.30 65.04
C PRO A 173 10.43 16.33 65.93
N LEU A 174 9.44 15.51 65.55
CA LEU A 174 8.31 15.06 66.39
C LEU A 174 8.55 13.61 66.79
#